data_AF-A0A7J8JXX3-F1
#
_entry.id   AF-A0A7J8JXX3-F1
#
_cell.length_a   1.000
_cell.length_b   1.000
_cell.length_c   1.000
_cell.angle_alpha   90.00
_cell.angle_beta   90.00
_cell.angle_gamma   90.00
#
_symmetry.space_group_name_H-M   'P 1'
#
loop_
_entity.id
_entity.type
_entity.pdbx_description
1 polymer ?
#
loop_
_entity_poly.entity_id
_entity_poly.type
_entity_poly.pdbx_seq_one_letter_code
_entity_poly.pdbx_strand_id
1 'polypeptide(L)'
;MSDVIDGGDQYKKTTPQELTRFQNFVKYCPPFDIVLDGLNVAKMFPKARESQVLLDVVSQLAKQNLRVLVLGRKHMIMPSARWRKDEMEKVQKQASCFFADNISEDDPFLLYATLHSGNHCKFITKDLLRDHKACLPDAKTQRLFFKWQQGHQLAIISRCPGSKITFQDILSYDTVVQTTGDSWHIPYDEDLLERCSYEVPTRWLCLHQKT
;
A
#
# COMPACT_ATOMS: atom_id res chain seq x y z
N MET A 1 -11.30 -2.87 -13.80
CA MET A 1 -9.85 -2.57 -13.74
C MET A 1 -9.58 -1.21 -14.34
N SER A 2 -10.10 -0.91 -15.54
CA SER A 2 -10.05 0.41 -16.19
C SER A 2 -10.37 1.55 -15.24
N ASP A 3 -11.52 1.54 -14.55
CA ASP A 3 -11.96 2.68 -13.74
C ASP A 3 -11.15 2.86 -12.42
N VAL A 4 -10.56 1.78 -11.91
CA VAL A 4 -9.75 1.77 -10.68
C VAL A 4 -8.34 2.33 -10.95
N ILE A 5 -7.81 2.06 -12.15
CA ILE A 5 -6.48 2.47 -12.58
C ILE A 5 -6.52 3.86 -13.19
N ASP A 6 -7.55 4.18 -13.96
CA ASP A 6 -7.66 5.46 -14.67
C ASP A 6 -8.23 6.56 -13.78
N GLY A 7 -9.02 6.21 -12.75
CA GLY A 7 -9.65 7.17 -11.83
C GLY A 7 -10.66 8.13 -12.49
N GLY A 8 -10.75 8.14 -13.82
CA GLY A 8 -11.45 9.13 -14.63
C GLY A 8 -10.53 10.27 -15.11
N ASP A 9 -11.08 11.13 -15.96
CA ASP A 9 -10.36 12.24 -16.63
C ASP A 9 -9.62 13.22 -15.69
N GLN A 10 -9.92 13.20 -14.38
CA GLN A 10 -9.27 14.03 -13.35
C GLN A 10 -7.87 13.55 -12.93
N TYR A 11 -7.44 12.33 -13.27
CA TYR A 11 -6.16 11.73 -12.82
C TYR A 11 -5.10 11.65 -13.94
N LYS A 12 -5.30 12.40 -15.04
CA LYS A 12 -4.48 12.47 -16.27
C LYS A 12 -3.04 12.98 -16.12
N LYS A 13 -2.42 12.98 -14.93
CA LYS A 13 -1.00 13.37 -14.80
C LYS A 13 -0.04 12.27 -15.26
N THR A 14 -0.51 11.03 -15.33
CA THR A 14 0.27 9.90 -15.86
C THR A 14 0.08 9.79 -17.37
N THR A 15 1.19 9.73 -18.12
CA THR A 15 1.10 9.59 -19.57
C THR A 15 0.70 8.17 -19.98
N PRO A 16 -0.12 7.99 -21.05
CA PRO A 16 -0.47 6.65 -21.55
C PRO A 16 0.75 5.79 -21.92
N GLN A 17 1.82 6.43 -22.39
CA GLN A 17 3.09 5.79 -22.70
C GLN A 17 3.77 5.24 -21.45
N GLU A 18 3.79 6.01 -20.36
CA GLU A 18 4.34 5.54 -19.09
C GLU A 18 3.50 4.41 -18.48
N LEU A 19 2.18 4.51 -18.56
CA LEU A 19 1.30 3.43 -18.12
C LEU A 19 1.57 2.14 -18.90
N THR A 20 1.70 2.23 -20.22
CA THR A 20 2.03 1.06 -21.06
C THR A 20 3.40 0.48 -20.72
N ARG A 21 4.41 1.35 -20.49
CA ARG A 21 5.75 0.95 -20.05
C ARG A 21 5.69 0.18 -18.74
N PHE A 22 4.89 0.66 -17.78
CA PHE A 22 4.70 0.00 -16.49
C PHE A 22 3.99 -1.34 -16.62
N GLN A 23 2.89 -1.39 -17.37
CA GLN A 23 2.14 -2.63 -17.59
C GLN A 23 3.01 -3.72 -18.23
N ASN A 24 3.83 -3.35 -19.22
CA ASN A 24 4.79 -4.27 -19.83
C ASN A 24 5.82 -4.74 -18.81
N PHE A 25 6.39 -3.83 -18.01
CA PHE A 25 7.33 -4.18 -16.95
C PHE A 25 6.75 -5.22 -15.98
N VAL A 26 5.52 -5.02 -15.49
CA VAL A 26 4.86 -5.96 -14.56
C VAL A 26 4.55 -7.29 -15.23
N LYS A 27 4.10 -7.31 -16.49
CA LYS A 27 3.78 -8.55 -17.24
C LYS A 27 4.96 -9.49 -17.41
N TYR A 28 6.18 -8.95 -17.53
CA TYR A 28 7.40 -9.75 -17.69
C TYR A 28 8.05 -10.14 -16.36
N CYS A 29 7.49 -9.69 -15.23
CA CYS A 29 7.94 -10.10 -13.90
C CYS A 29 7.05 -11.23 -13.35
N PRO A 30 7.61 -12.18 -12.58
CA PRO A 30 6.79 -13.03 -11.72
C PRO A 30 5.94 -12.20 -10.76
N PRO A 31 4.82 -12.74 -10.24
CA PRO A 31 4.02 -12.06 -9.24
C PRO A 31 4.85 -11.59 -8.05
N PHE A 32 4.59 -10.38 -7.56
CA PHE A 32 5.26 -9.83 -6.38
C PHE A 32 4.52 -10.25 -5.11
N ASP A 33 5.26 -10.39 -4.02
CA ASP A 33 4.67 -10.61 -2.69
C ASP A 33 4.33 -9.28 -2.02
N ILE A 34 5.14 -8.24 -2.27
CA ILE A 34 4.92 -6.89 -1.75
C ILE A 34 5.20 -5.82 -2.83
N VAL A 35 4.26 -4.89 -2.99
CA VAL A 35 4.47 -3.64 -3.75
C VAL A 35 4.63 -2.46 -2.79
N LEU A 36 5.71 -1.72 -2.93
CA LEU A 36 6.11 -0.66 -2.01
C LEU A 36 6.08 0.69 -2.71
N ASP A 37 5.32 1.64 -2.16
CA ASP A 37 5.37 3.05 -2.55
C ASP A 37 6.59 3.72 -1.91
N GLY A 38 7.68 3.75 -2.68
CA GLY A 38 9.02 4.10 -2.20
C GLY A 38 9.12 5.53 -1.70
N LEU A 39 8.44 6.47 -2.34
CA LEU A 39 8.49 7.88 -1.94
C LEU A 39 7.67 8.11 -0.66
N ASN A 40 6.47 7.53 -0.57
CA ASN A 40 5.65 7.66 0.64
C ASN A 40 6.28 6.97 1.84
N VAL A 41 6.83 5.76 1.66
CA VAL A 41 7.52 5.02 2.74
C VAL A 41 8.75 5.78 3.22
N ALA A 42 9.58 6.28 2.31
CA ALA A 42 10.79 7.01 2.68
C ALA A 42 10.49 8.29 3.50
N LYS A 43 9.32 8.91 3.29
CA LYS A 43 8.87 10.11 4.00
C LYS A 43 8.19 9.82 5.35
N MET A 44 8.00 8.55 5.73
CA MET A 44 7.36 8.21 7.02
C MET A 44 8.18 8.67 8.23
N PHE A 45 9.49 8.86 8.07
CA PHE A 45 10.42 9.23 9.15
C PHE A 45 11.12 10.55 8.83
N PRO A 46 10.52 11.71 9.17
CA PRO A 46 11.01 13.03 8.72
C PRO A 46 12.44 13.39 9.14
N LYS A 47 12.95 12.77 10.22
CA LYS A 47 14.30 13.00 10.74
C LYS A 47 15.35 12.07 10.14
N ALA A 48 14.93 11.04 9.42
CA ALA A 48 15.82 10.07 8.79
C ALA A 48 16.01 10.41 7.31
N ARG A 49 17.15 10.00 6.75
CA ARG A 49 17.41 10.14 5.31
C ARG A 49 16.50 9.20 4.52
N GLU A 50 15.82 9.73 3.51
CA GLU A 50 14.82 9.00 2.72
C GLU A 50 15.40 7.72 2.07
N SER A 51 16.56 7.81 1.43
CA SER A 51 17.24 6.63 0.85
C SER A 51 17.61 5.55 1.87
N GLN A 52 17.95 5.93 3.10
CA GLN A 52 18.28 4.99 4.16
C GLN A 52 17.03 4.25 4.64
N VAL A 53 15.94 4.99 4.88
CA VAL A 53 14.65 4.43 5.30
C VAL A 53 14.17 3.40 4.28
N LEU A 54 14.20 3.77 2.99
CA LEU A 54 13.79 2.86 1.92
C LEU A 54 14.65 1.60 1.89
N LEU A 55 15.98 1.74 2.01
CA LEU A 55 16.89 0.61 2.06
C LEU A 55 16.62 -0.30 3.26
N ASP A 56 16.37 0.25 4.45
CA ASP A 56 16.10 -0.53 5.66
C ASP A 56 14.82 -1.38 5.49
N VAL A 57 13.76 -0.81 4.92
CA VAL A 57 12.51 -1.53 4.63
C VAL A 57 12.76 -2.65 3.61
N VAL A 58 13.40 -2.33 2.49
CA VAL A 58 13.67 -3.30 1.41
C VAL A 58 14.57 -4.42 1.91
N SER A 59 15.64 -4.10 2.61
CA SER A 59 16.56 -5.10 3.19
C SER A 59 15.88 -6.01 4.21
N GLN A 60 14.93 -5.49 4.99
CA GLN A 60 14.18 -6.33 5.91
C GLN A 60 13.23 -7.28 5.19
N LEU A 61 12.52 -6.82 4.16
CA LEU A 61 11.61 -7.65 3.37
C LEU A 61 12.37 -8.71 2.55
N ALA A 62 13.51 -8.33 1.95
CA ALA A 62 14.36 -9.24 1.20
C ALA A 62 14.92 -10.38 2.08
N LYS A 63 15.25 -10.11 3.35
CA LYS A 63 15.67 -11.15 4.32
C LYS A 63 14.59 -12.19 4.61
N GLN A 64 13.32 -11.89 4.32
CA GLN A 64 12.20 -12.83 4.44
C GLN A 64 11.96 -13.61 3.15
N ASN A 65 12.84 -13.50 2.15
CA ASN A 65 12.71 -14.09 0.82
C ASN A 65 11.43 -13.66 0.07
N LEU A 66 10.95 -12.44 0.35
CA LEU A 66 9.79 -11.87 -0.35
C LEU A 66 10.22 -11.18 -1.65
N ARG A 67 9.43 -11.36 -2.71
CA ARG A 67 9.60 -10.64 -3.98
C ARG A 67 9.01 -9.25 -3.86
N VAL A 68 9.88 -8.25 -3.80
CA VAL A 68 9.49 -6.85 -3.59
C VAL A 68 9.57 -6.07 -4.90
N LEU A 69 8.51 -5.32 -5.20
CA LEU A 69 8.50 -4.26 -6.20
C LEU A 69 8.54 -2.90 -5.49
N VAL A 70 9.54 -2.07 -5.78
CA VAL A 70 9.61 -0.68 -5.33
C VAL A 70 9.15 0.23 -6.47
N LEU A 71 8.08 0.98 -6.22
CA LEU A 71 7.64 2.08 -7.06
C LEU A 71 8.31 3.35 -6.56
N GLY A 72 8.99 4.05 -7.46
CA GLY A 72 9.70 5.27 -7.11
C GLY A 72 9.58 6.33 -8.19
N ARG A 73 10.28 7.44 -7.98
CA ARG A 73 10.33 8.58 -8.90
C ARG A 73 11.74 8.76 -9.44
N LYS A 74 11.87 9.30 -10.65
CA LYS A 74 13.18 9.56 -11.28
C LYS A 74 14.11 10.40 -10.40
N HIS A 75 13.60 11.33 -9.59
CA HIS A 75 14.46 12.10 -8.69
C HIS A 75 15.13 11.26 -7.60
N MET A 76 14.60 10.08 -7.25
CA MET A 76 15.18 9.19 -6.24
C MET A 76 16.50 8.55 -6.70
N ILE A 77 16.74 8.46 -8.01
CA ILE A 77 18.00 7.96 -8.58
C ILE A 77 18.96 9.10 -8.96
N MET A 78 18.55 10.37 -8.79
CA MET A 78 19.43 11.51 -8.94
C MET A 78 20.15 11.75 -7.60
N PRO A 79 21.50 11.74 -7.57
CA PRO A 79 22.24 11.92 -6.32
C PRO A 79 21.88 13.23 -5.62
N SER A 80 21.50 13.13 -4.34
CA SER A 80 21.24 14.28 -3.48
C SER A 80 21.52 13.92 -2.01
N ALA A 81 21.49 14.90 -1.11
CA ALA A 81 21.65 14.65 0.33
C ALA A 81 20.61 13.65 0.90
N ARG A 82 19.41 13.65 0.31
CA ARG A 82 18.27 12.78 0.66
C ARG A 82 18.32 11.43 -0.03
N TRP A 83 18.80 11.40 -1.27
CA TRP A 83 18.88 10.23 -2.13
C TRP A 83 20.31 9.89 -2.47
N ARG A 84 20.94 9.06 -1.64
CA ARG A 84 22.31 8.61 -1.84
C ARG A 84 22.38 7.51 -2.90
N LYS A 85 23.32 7.67 -3.84
CA LYS A 85 23.52 6.74 -4.95
C LYS A 85 23.84 5.32 -4.46
N ASP A 86 24.74 5.19 -3.49
CA ASP A 86 25.17 3.89 -2.96
C ASP A 86 24.05 3.13 -2.23
N GLU A 87 23.10 3.84 -1.61
CA GLU A 87 21.93 3.24 -0.97
C GLU A 87 20.90 2.80 -2.01
N MET A 88 20.62 3.64 -3.01
CA MET A 88 19.67 3.32 -4.07
C MET A 88 20.16 2.19 -4.98
N GLU A 89 21.48 2.06 -5.20
CA GLU A 89 22.06 0.90 -5.87
C GLU A 89 21.85 -0.40 -5.08
N LYS A 90 21.90 -0.34 -3.74
CA LYS A 90 21.58 -1.51 -2.90
C LYS A 90 20.10 -1.87 -2.97
N VAL A 91 19.21 -0.88 -2.98
CA VAL A 91 17.76 -1.08 -3.17
C VAL A 91 17.50 -1.82 -4.49
N GLN A 92 18.07 -1.35 -5.59
CA GLN A 92 17.91 -1.96 -6.92
C GLN A 92 18.49 -3.38 -7.04
N LYS A 93 19.48 -3.73 -6.21
CA LYS A 93 20.03 -5.09 -6.14
C LYS A 93 19.16 -6.07 -5.35
N GLN A 94 18.30 -5.56 -4.46
CA GLN A 94 17.51 -6.37 -3.53
C GLN A 94 16.03 -6.46 -3.93
N ALA A 95 15.55 -5.56 -4.78
CA ALA A 95 14.16 -5.49 -5.22
C ALA A 95 14.05 -5.05 -6.68
N SER A 96 12.99 -5.50 -7.34
CA SER A 96 12.60 -4.94 -8.64
C SER A 96 12.17 -3.49 -8.44
N CYS A 97 12.64 -2.58 -9.29
CA CYS A 97 12.36 -1.15 -9.15
C CYS A 97 11.76 -0.58 -10.43
N PHE A 98 10.69 0.20 -10.30
CA PHE A 98 10.15 1.01 -11.38
C PHE A 98 10.15 2.48 -10.98
N PHE A 99 10.88 3.31 -11.72
CA PHE A 99 10.95 4.76 -11.50
C PHE A 99 10.05 5.47 -12.51
N ALA A 100 8.94 6.01 -12.00
CA ALA A 100 8.01 6.86 -12.75
C ALA A 100 8.50 8.31 -12.84
N ASP A 101 7.92 9.08 -13.76
CA ASP A 101 8.12 10.51 -13.84
C ASP A 101 7.68 11.22 -12.55
N ASN A 102 8.33 12.34 -12.21
CA ASN A 102 8.10 13.05 -10.94
C ASN A 102 6.72 13.70 -10.83
N ILE A 103 5.98 13.79 -11.95
CA ILE A 103 4.65 14.41 -12.03
C ILE A 103 3.51 13.39 -12.03
N SER A 104 3.81 12.11 -12.27
CA SER A 104 2.82 11.03 -12.40
C SER A 104 2.09 10.80 -11.08
N GLU A 105 0.94 10.13 -11.11
CA GLU A 105 0.27 9.67 -9.88
C GLU A 105 0.82 8.28 -9.49
N ASP A 106 1.09 8.04 -8.21
CA ASP A 106 1.66 6.77 -7.72
C ASP A 106 0.59 5.67 -7.58
N ASP A 107 -0.63 6.06 -7.18
CA ASP A 107 -1.72 5.15 -6.83
C ASP A 107 -2.12 4.19 -7.97
N PRO A 108 -2.24 4.61 -9.25
CA PRO A 108 -2.53 3.70 -10.36
C PRO A 108 -1.51 2.57 -10.52
N PHE A 109 -0.22 2.88 -10.34
CA PHE A 109 0.84 1.90 -10.47
C PHE A 109 0.83 0.91 -9.31
N LEU A 110 0.64 1.41 -8.10
CA LEU A 110 0.53 0.62 -6.87
C LEU A 110 -0.63 -0.37 -6.95
N LEU A 111 -1.83 0.14 -7.28
CA LEU A 111 -3.04 -0.67 -7.44
C LEU A 111 -2.88 -1.72 -8.53
N TYR A 112 -2.38 -1.33 -9.71
CA TYR A 112 -2.21 -2.25 -10.82
C TYR A 112 -1.26 -3.40 -10.49
N ALA A 113 -0.05 -3.10 -9.99
CA ALA A 113 0.94 -4.14 -9.71
C ALA A 113 0.49 -5.10 -8.60
N THR A 114 -0.20 -4.59 -7.58
CA THR A 114 -0.70 -5.41 -6.47
C THR A 114 -1.81 -6.34 -6.95
N LEU A 115 -2.82 -5.80 -7.65
CA LEU A 115 -3.93 -6.60 -8.17
C LEU A 115 -3.47 -7.60 -9.24
N HIS A 116 -2.54 -7.21 -10.11
CA HIS A 116 -1.99 -8.09 -11.15
C HIS A 116 -1.15 -9.24 -10.56
N SER A 117 -0.44 -9.00 -9.45
CA SER A 117 0.32 -10.05 -8.76
C SER A 117 -0.63 -11.07 -8.08
N GLY A 118 -1.85 -10.66 -7.75
CA GLY A 118 -2.92 -11.53 -7.26
C GLY A 118 -3.16 -11.44 -5.75
N ASN A 119 -4.08 -12.25 -5.24
CA ASN A 119 -4.65 -12.13 -3.89
C ASN A 119 -3.66 -12.39 -2.72
N HIS A 120 -2.44 -12.84 -3.00
CA HIS A 120 -1.39 -12.98 -1.98
C HIS A 120 -0.57 -11.70 -1.81
N CYS A 121 -0.58 -10.83 -2.82
CA CYS A 121 0.27 -9.66 -2.89
C CYS A 121 -0.22 -8.57 -1.95
N LYS A 122 0.66 -8.08 -1.08
CA LYS A 122 0.39 -6.98 -0.17
C LYS A 122 1.02 -5.70 -0.70
N PHE A 123 0.63 -4.56 -0.14
CA PHE A 123 1.22 -3.28 -0.50
C PHE A 123 1.50 -2.40 0.71
N ILE A 124 2.49 -1.51 0.59
CA ILE A 124 2.86 -0.56 1.63
C ILE A 124 2.79 0.84 1.04
N THR A 125 1.87 1.65 1.57
CA THR A 125 1.80 3.10 1.34
C THR A 125 1.20 3.79 2.56
N LYS A 126 1.47 5.09 2.70
CA LYS A 126 0.82 5.95 3.68
C LYS A 126 -0.54 6.46 3.18
N ASP A 127 -0.81 6.38 1.88
CA ASP A 127 -2.07 6.84 1.33
C ASP A 127 -3.25 5.96 1.77
N LEU A 128 -4.41 6.59 1.96
CA LEU A 128 -5.67 5.95 2.26
C LEU A 128 -6.47 5.61 0.99
N LEU A 129 -6.01 6.05 -0.19
CA LEU A 129 -6.63 5.77 -1.50
C LEU A 129 -8.10 6.24 -1.58
N ARG A 130 -8.43 7.31 -0.84
CA ARG A 130 -9.81 7.80 -0.66
C ARG A 130 -10.44 8.24 -1.98
N ASP A 131 -9.65 8.89 -2.82
CA ASP A 131 -10.10 9.45 -4.09
C ASP A 131 -10.39 8.33 -5.10
N HIS A 132 -9.55 7.29 -5.14
CA HIS A 132 -9.80 6.07 -5.92
C HIS A 132 -11.07 5.34 -5.49
N LYS A 133 -11.33 5.28 -4.17
CA LYS A 133 -12.58 4.71 -3.66
C LYS A 133 -13.80 5.51 -4.12
N ALA A 134 -13.73 6.84 -4.10
CA ALA A 134 -14.85 7.70 -4.48
C ALA A 134 -15.23 7.55 -5.96
N CYS A 135 -14.28 7.18 -6.82
CA CYS A 135 -14.50 6.93 -8.24
C CYS A 135 -15.12 5.55 -8.55
N LEU A 136 -15.31 4.66 -7.57
CA LEU A 136 -15.89 3.34 -7.80
C LEU A 136 -17.41 3.44 -8.05
N PRO A 137 -17.93 2.73 -9.08
CA PRO A 137 -19.25 2.99 -9.65
C PRO A 137 -20.42 2.59 -8.73
N ASP A 138 -20.21 1.65 -7.82
CA ASP A 138 -21.29 1.08 -7.01
C ASP A 138 -20.82 0.69 -5.59
N ALA A 139 -21.78 0.65 -4.66
CA ALA A 139 -21.53 0.36 -3.26
C ALA A 139 -20.95 -1.04 -3.00
N LYS A 140 -21.27 -2.03 -3.85
CA LYS A 140 -20.73 -3.39 -3.71
C LYS A 140 -19.25 -3.41 -4.08
N THR A 141 -18.85 -2.74 -5.15
CA THR A 141 -17.44 -2.58 -5.54
C THR A 141 -16.66 -1.78 -4.50
N GLN A 142 -17.23 -0.71 -3.94
CA GLN A 142 -16.61 0.04 -2.84
C GLN A 142 -16.38 -0.84 -1.60
N ARG A 143 -17.35 -1.69 -1.24
CA ARG A 143 -17.20 -2.63 -0.12
C ARG A 143 -16.11 -3.67 -0.37
N LEU A 144 -16.02 -4.20 -1.59
CA LEU A 144 -14.95 -5.13 -1.98
C LEU A 144 -13.58 -4.47 -1.93
N PHE A 145 -13.45 -3.22 -2.40
CA PHE A 145 -12.21 -2.47 -2.34
C PHE A 145 -11.76 -2.24 -0.90
N PHE A 146 -12.68 -1.88 0.02
CA PHE A 146 -12.37 -1.74 1.44
C PHE A 146 -11.88 -3.03 2.08
N LYS A 147 -12.59 -4.13 1.84
CA LYS A 147 -12.18 -5.45 2.33
C LYS A 147 -10.80 -5.83 1.80
N TRP A 148 -10.55 -5.58 0.52
CA TRP A 148 -9.25 -5.81 -0.10
C TRP A 148 -8.17 -4.93 0.56
N GLN A 149 -8.39 -3.63 0.67
CA GLN A 149 -7.45 -2.70 1.29
C GLN A 149 -7.09 -3.13 2.72
N GLN A 150 -8.08 -3.45 3.57
CA GLN A 150 -7.84 -3.90 4.94
C GLN A 150 -7.02 -5.20 5.00
N GLY A 151 -7.23 -6.12 4.06
CA GLY A 151 -6.52 -7.40 4.00
C GLY A 151 -5.15 -7.36 3.32
N HIS A 152 -4.80 -6.27 2.62
CA HIS A 152 -3.61 -6.22 1.75
C HIS A 152 -2.70 -5.01 2.02
N GLN A 153 -3.17 -3.94 2.66
CA GLN A 153 -2.36 -2.80 3.05
C GLN A 153 -1.58 -3.09 4.34
N LEU A 154 -0.24 -3.14 4.24
CA LEU A 154 0.65 -3.28 5.38
C LEU A 154 1.04 -1.91 5.92
N ALA A 155 0.58 -1.59 7.13
CA ALA A 155 0.99 -0.38 7.85
C ALA A 155 2.30 -0.62 8.61
N ILE A 156 3.24 0.33 8.53
CA ILE A 156 4.48 0.32 9.32
C ILE A 156 4.22 0.97 10.69
N ILE A 157 4.52 0.24 11.76
CA ILE A 157 4.28 0.67 13.16
C ILE A 157 5.53 1.30 13.79
N SER A 158 6.74 0.91 13.36
CA SER A 158 7.98 1.34 14.04
C SER A 158 8.10 2.86 14.07
N ARG A 159 8.36 3.40 15.26
CA ARG A 159 8.41 4.85 15.55
C ARG A 159 9.85 5.40 15.63
N CYS A 160 10.87 4.55 15.49
CA CYS A 160 12.27 4.92 15.72
C CYS A 160 13.18 4.58 14.51
N PRO A 161 14.05 5.51 14.07
CA PRO A 161 15.10 5.21 13.09
C PRO A 161 16.10 4.18 13.65
N GLY A 162 16.48 3.20 12.83
CA GLY A 162 17.49 2.18 13.19
C GLY A 162 16.99 0.99 14.00
N SER A 163 15.73 0.99 14.47
CA SER A 163 15.09 -0.20 15.03
C SER A 163 14.49 -1.09 13.94
N LYS A 164 14.33 -2.38 14.25
CA LYS A 164 13.62 -3.32 13.36
C LYS A 164 12.24 -2.77 13.02
N ILE A 165 11.92 -2.71 11.73
CA ILE A 165 10.64 -2.21 11.25
C ILE A 165 9.58 -3.27 11.58
N THR A 166 8.48 -2.86 12.20
CA THR A 166 7.35 -3.75 12.49
C THR A 166 6.18 -3.35 11.62
N PHE A 167 5.45 -4.36 11.15
CA PHE A 167 4.23 -4.19 10.37
C PHE A 167 3.03 -4.52 11.25
N GLN A 168 1.91 -3.86 10.99
CA GLN A 168 0.64 -4.22 11.62
C GLN A 168 0.18 -5.60 11.16
N ASP A 169 -0.30 -6.39 12.11
CA ASP A 169 -0.87 -7.69 11.80
C ASP A 169 -2.17 -7.53 11.00
N ILE A 170 -2.29 -8.32 9.95
CA ILE A 170 -3.51 -8.40 9.15
C ILE A 170 -4.40 -9.48 9.76
N LEU A 171 -5.58 -9.08 10.22
CA LEU A 171 -6.57 -9.99 10.81
C LEU A 171 -7.10 -10.96 9.76
N SER A 172 -7.41 -12.19 10.17
CA SER A 172 -8.01 -13.20 9.30
C SER A 172 -9.50 -12.97 9.03
N TYR A 173 -10.10 -11.98 9.68
CA TYR A 173 -11.51 -11.60 9.57
C TYR A 173 -11.64 -10.12 9.21
N ASP A 174 -12.76 -9.79 8.56
CA ASP A 174 -13.07 -8.43 8.12
C ASP A 174 -13.67 -7.63 9.28
N THR A 175 -13.10 -6.47 9.58
CA THR A 175 -13.57 -5.56 10.64
C THR A 175 -14.56 -4.56 10.08
N VAL A 176 -15.77 -5.07 9.79
CA VAL A 176 -16.90 -4.32 9.23
C VAL A 176 -18.19 -4.70 9.92
N VAL A 177 -19.20 -3.84 9.79
CA VAL A 177 -20.58 -4.21 10.14
C VAL A 177 -21.02 -5.38 9.28
N GLN A 178 -21.45 -6.47 9.93
CA GLN A 178 -21.84 -7.71 9.28
C GLN A 178 -23.05 -8.36 9.96
N THR A 179 -23.85 -9.09 9.18
CA THR A 179 -25.07 -9.76 9.66
C THR A 179 -25.28 -11.08 8.94
N THR A 180 -25.83 -12.06 9.66
CA THR A 180 -26.35 -13.34 9.13
C THR A 180 -27.88 -13.35 9.02
N GLY A 181 -28.53 -12.22 9.32
CA GLY A 181 -29.98 -12.09 9.47
C GLY A 181 -30.40 -12.22 10.95
N ASP A 182 -30.06 -13.35 11.57
CA ASP A 182 -30.32 -13.67 12.98
C ASP A 182 -29.27 -13.12 13.96
N SER A 183 -28.11 -12.70 13.45
CA SER A 183 -27.06 -12.04 14.22
C SER A 183 -26.53 -10.79 13.55
N TRP A 184 -26.02 -9.86 14.35
CA TRP A 184 -25.29 -8.66 13.92
C TRP A 184 -24.00 -8.51 14.71
N HIS A 185 -22.92 -8.17 14.01
CA HIS A 185 -21.62 -7.84 14.60
C HIS A 185 -21.23 -6.45 14.12
N ILE A 186 -21.11 -5.52 15.06
CA ILE A 186 -20.86 -4.09 14.78
C ILE A 186 -19.55 -3.70 15.50
N PRO A 187 -18.46 -3.43 14.76
CA PRO A 187 -17.24 -2.93 15.37
C PRO A 187 -17.44 -1.47 15.82
N TYR A 188 -16.90 -1.11 16.99
CA TYR A 188 -17.03 0.25 17.54
C TYR A 188 -15.74 0.70 18.24
N ASP A 189 -15.50 2.01 18.25
CA ASP A 189 -14.39 2.65 18.95
C ASP A 189 -14.82 2.98 20.40
N GLU A 190 -13.92 2.85 21.38
CA GLU A 190 -14.17 3.29 22.76
C GLU A 190 -13.92 4.79 22.89
N ASP A 191 -14.77 5.51 23.63
CA ASP A 191 -14.73 6.98 23.76
C ASP A 191 -13.37 7.54 24.24
N LEU A 192 -12.55 6.72 24.92
CA LEU A 192 -11.26 7.12 25.50
C LEU A 192 -10.04 6.76 24.64
N LEU A 193 -10.23 6.04 23.52
CA LEU A 193 -9.15 5.56 22.68
C LEU A 193 -9.22 6.21 21.29
N GLU A 194 -8.38 7.21 21.05
CA GLU A 194 -8.16 7.72 19.70
C GLU A 194 -7.42 6.66 18.87
N ARG A 195 -8.12 6.13 17.87
CA ARG A 195 -7.59 5.17 16.91
C ARG A 195 -6.94 5.90 15.74
N CYS A 196 -5.76 5.45 15.31
CA CYS A 196 -5.15 5.95 14.09
C CYS A 196 -6.00 5.57 12.86
N SER A 197 -5.98 6.40 11.81
CA SER A 197 -6.80 6.16 10.61
C SER A 197 -6.55 4.84 9.88
N TYR A 198 -5.38 4.22 10.10
CA TYR A 198 -4.98 2.93 9.52
C TYR A 198 -5.26 1.72 10.44
N GLU A 199 -5.58 1.94 11.71
CA GLU A 199 -5.96 0.87 12.64
C GLU A 199 -7.43 0.50 12.44
N VAL A 200 -7.86 -0.67 12.91
CA VAL A 200 -9.28 -1.09 12.88
C VAL A 200 -9.82 -1.19 14.30
N PRO A 201 -11.14 -0.98 14.53
CA PRO A 201 -11.70 -1.11 15.87
C PRO A 201 -11.50 -2.53 16.41
N THR A 202 -11.15 -2.65 17.69
CA THR A 202 -10.89 -3.95 18.34
C THR A 202 -12.09 -4.45 19.14
N ARG A 203 -13.08 -3.59 19.41
CA ARG A 203 -14.30 -3.93 20.13
C ARG A 203 -15.46 -4.19 19.19
N TRP A 204 -16.34 -5.10 19.62
CA TRP A 204 -17.47 -5.58 18.85
C TRP A 204 -18.72 -5.60 19.72
N LEU A 205 -19.81 -5.05 19.19
CA LEU A 205 -21.16 -5.28 19.67
C LEU A 205 -21.70 -6.52 18.95
N CYS A 206 -22.03 -7.55 19.73
CA CYS A 206 -22.65 -8.77 19.24
C CYS A 206 -24.13 -8.78 19.62
N LEU A 207 -25.00 -8.89 18.61
CA LEU A 207 -26.44 -9.05 18.77
C LEU A 207 -26.82 -10.40 18.16
N HIS A 208 -27.59 -11.20 18.89
CA HIS A 208 -28.12 -12.44 18.37
C HIS A 208 -29.58 -12.60 18.79
N GLN A 209 -30.40 -13.15 17.90
CA GLN A 209 -31.76 -13.54 18.27
C GLN A 209 -31.68 -14.67 19.30
N LYS A 210 -32.44 -14.53 20.39
CA LYS A 210 -32.55 -15.61 21.37
C LYS A 210 -33.50 -16.65 20.79
N THR A 211 -32.99 -17.86 20.54
CA THR A 211 -33.79 -19.02 20.13
C THR A 211 -34.55 -19.61 21.31
#